data_AF-A0A4Q5J7A5-F1
#
_entry.id   AF-A0A4Q5J7A5-F1
#
_cell.length_a   1.000
_cell.length_b   1.000
_cell.length_c   1.000
_cell.angle_alpha   90.00
_cell.angle_beta   90.00
_cell.angle_gamma   90.00
#
_symmetry.space_group_name_H-M   'P 1'
#
loop_
_entity.id
_entity.type
_entity.pdbx_description
1 polymer ?
#
loop_
_entity_poly.entity_id
_entity_poly.type
_entity_poly.pdbx_seq_one_letter_code
_entity_poly.pdbx_strand_id
1 'polypeptide(L)'
;MPDLRITTTSKRTLLWAAQLVDAQLLRTALDDAGVRWEPVRRATVADEAVVGVEIGMASADALFAAAAVGFAFRWHEQQDPRSRVGELYGFRVDRV
;
A
#
# COMPACT_ATOMS: atom_id res chain seq x y z
N MET A 1 10.96 -3.43 -11.06
CA MET A 1 10.52 -2.85 -9.78
C MET A 1 9.26 -3.58 -9.38
N PRO A 2 9.15 -4.03 -8.12
CA PRO A 2 7.92 -4.67 -7.65
C PRO A 2 6.76 -3.67 -7.68
N ASP A 3 5.61 -4.12 -8.16
CA ASP A 3 4.38 -3.32 -8.21
C ASP A 3 3.62 -3.46 -6.89
N LEU A 4 3.24 -2.33 -6.30
CA LEU A 4 2.40 -2.24 -5.12
C LEU A 4 1.05 -1.66 -5.51
N ARG A 5 -0.02 -2.44 -5.36
CA ARG A 5 -1.36 -1.94 -5.68
C ARG A 5 -1.97 -1.25 -4.47
N ILE A 6 -2.74 -0.19 -4.70
CA ILE A 6 -3.29 0.65 -3.63
C ILE A 6 -4.81 0.60 -3.65
N THR A 7 -5.42 0.41 -2.47
CA THR A 7 -6.82 0.77 -2.22
C THR A 7 -6.89 1.78 -1.08
N THR A 8 -7.57 2.90 -1.27
CA THR A 8 -7.91 3.86 -0.21
C THR A 8 -9.38 3.72 0.19
N THR A 9 -9.63 3.80 1.49
CA THR A 9 -10.98 3.84 2.08
C THR A 9 -11.06 5.01 3.05
N SER A 10 -12.24 5.29 3.60
CA SER A 10 -12.40 6.30 4.65
C SER A 10 -11.72 5.96 5.98
N LYS A 11 -11.21 4.73 6.15
CA LYS A 11 -10.60 4.26 7.41
C LYS A 11 -9.13 3.89 7.29
N ARG A 12 -8.70 3.44 6.12
CA ARG A 12 -7.35 2.89 5.91
C ARG A 12 -6.93 2.94 4.45
N THR A 13 -5.62 2.91 4.24
CA THR A 13 -4.99 2.58 2.97
C THR A 13 -4.52 1.15 3.01
N LEU A 14 -4.82 0.39 1.96
CA LEU A 14 -4.40 -0.98 1.77
C LEU A 14 -3.35 -1.03 0.68
N LEU A 15 -2.23 -1.66 1.01
CA LEU A 15 -1.09 -1.88 0.14
C LEU A 15 -1.02 -3.37 -0.20
N TRP A 16 -1.22 -3.69 -1.47
CA TRP A 16 -1.30 -5.05 -1.99
C TRP A 16 -0.01 -5.38 -2.70
N ALA A 17 0.83 -6.19 -2.06
CA ALA A 17 2.02 -6.75 -2.68
C ALA A 17 1.62 -7.89 -3.62
N ALA A 18 2.36 -8.07 -4.72
CA ALA A 18 2.11 -9.15 -5.68
C ALA A 18 2.55 -10.52 -5.12
N GLN A 19 3.57 -10.54 -4.27
CA GLN A 19 4.15 -11.74 -3.68
C GLN A 19 4.40 -11.56 -2.19
N LEU A 20 4.51 -12.68 -1.45
CA LEU A 20 4.81 -12.65 -0.02
C LEU A 20 6.16 -12.00 0.29
N VAL A 21 7.16 -12.21 -0.57
CA VAL A 21 8.49 -11.59 -0.42
C VAL A 21 8.43 -10.06 -0.53
N ASP A 22 7.61 -9.55 -1.44
CA ASP A 22 7.36 -8.11 -1.59
C ASP A 22 6.62 -7.56 -0.36
N ALA A 23 5.67 -8.32 0.19
CA ALA A 23 4.99 -7.95 1.42
C ALA A 23 5.93 -7.90 2.62
N GLN A 24 6.88 -8.83 2.71
CA GLN A 24 7.92 -8.82 3.75
C GLN A 24 8.84 -7.61 3.60
N LEU A 25 9.31 -7.32 2.38
CA LEU A 25 10.12 -6.14 2.09
C LEU A 25 9.38 -4.84 2.47
N LEU A 26 8.10 -4.74 2.10
CA LEU A 26 7.26 -3.60 2.47
C LEU A 26 7.16 -3.46 3.99
N ARG A 27 6.88 -4.53 4.72
CA ARG A 27 6.76 -4.49 6.19
C ARG A 27 8.05 -4.03 6.85
N THR A 28 9.20 -4.56 6.42
CA THR A 28 10.51 -4.11 6.91
C THR A 28 10.72 -2.61 6.64
N ALA A 29 10.40 -2.14 5.42
CA ALA A 29 10.51 -0.72 5.10
C ALA A 29 9.59 0.16 5.97
N LEU A 30 8.38 -0.31 6.28
CA LEU A 30 7.44 0.39 7.16
C LEU A 30 7.93 0.40 8.61
N ASP A 31 8.45 -0.71 9.13
CA ASP A 31 9.02 -0.82 10.47
C ASP A 31 10.23 0.10 10.63
N ASP A 32 11.15 0.11 9.65
CA ASP A 32 12.33 0.99 9.64
C ASP A 32 11.95 2.48 9.58
N ALA A 33 10.85 2.81 8.90
CA ALA A 33 10.29 4.15 8.83
C ALA A 33 9.44 4.52 10.07
N GLY A 34 9.23 3.60 11.01
CA GLY A 34 8.37 3.81 12.19
C GLY A 34 6.88 3.93 11.85
N VAL A 35 6.45 3.48 10.67
CA VAL A 35 5.07 3.53 10.21
C VAL A 35 4.30 2.34 10.77
N ARG A 36 3.25 2.61 11.54
CA ARG A 36 2.38 1.55 12.06
C ARG A 36 1.59 0.91 10.94
N TRP A 37 1.62 -0.42 10.90
CA TRP A 37 0.87 -1.21 9.94
C TRP A 37 0.22 -2.44 10.59
N GLU A 38 -0.79 -2.99 9.92
CA GLU A 38 -1.47 -4.22 10.32
C GLU A 38 -1.64 -5.19 9.14
N PRO A 39 -1.56 -6.51 9.36
CA PRO A 39 -1.94 -7.47 8.33
C PRO A 39 -3.45 -7.41 8.10
N VAL A 40 -3.88 -7.37 6.83
CA VAL A 40 -5.31 -7.33 6.51
C VAL A 40 -5.90 -8.73 6.55
N ARG A 41 -6.94 -8.95 7.37
CA ARG A 41 -7.67 -10.22 7.40
C ARG A 41 -8.80 -10.22 6.38
N ARG A 42 -8.84 -11.20 5.48
CA ARG A 42 -9.98 -11.50 4.62
C ARG A 42 -10.60 -12.84 5.02
N ALA A 43 -11.91 -12.83 5.25
CA ALA A 43 -12.71 -14.04 5.49
C ALA A 43 -12.09 -15.04 6.48
N THR A 44 -11.58 -14.56 7.63
CA THR A 44 -10.93 -15.30 8.73
C THR A 44 -9.47 -15.73 8.55
N VAL A 45 -8.83 -15.46 7.41
CA VAL A 45 -7.39 -15.68 7.20
C VAL A 45 -6.68 -14.34 7.00
N ALA A 46 -5.49 -14.18 7.56
CA ALA A 46 -4.65 -13.02 7.26
C ALA A 46 -4.17 -13.14 5.80
N ASP A 47 -4.49 -12.16 4.97
CA ASP A 47 -3.91 -12.06 3.64
C ASP A 47 -2.51 -11.49 3.80
N GLU A 48 -1.52 -12.39 3.85
CA GLU A 48 -0.15 -12.01 4.13
C GLU A 48 0.47 -11.13 3.04
N ALA A 49 -0.15 -11.02 1.87
CA ALA A 49 0.28 -10.11 0.82
C ALA A 49 -0.24 -8.68 1.01
N VAL A 50 -1.10 -8.43 2.01
CA VAL A 50 -1.80 -7.13 2.15
C VAL A 50 -1.50 -6.49 3.48
N VAL A 51 -1.05 -5.24 3.41
CA VAL A 51 -0.72 -4.41 4.55
C VAL A 51 -1.71 -3.25 4.64
N GLY A 52 -2.31 -3.06 5.81
CA GLY A 52 -3.16 -1.93 6.13
C GLY A 52 -2.40 -0.87 6.91
N VAL A 53 -2.57 0.39 6.53
CA VAL A 53 -2.06 1.57 7.25
C VAL A 53 -3.17 2.59 7.45
N GLU A 54 -3.02 3.46 8.44
CA GLU A 54 -3.96 4.56 8.66
C GLU A 54 -4.00 5.53 7.45
N ILE A 55 -5.05 6.34 7.36
CA ILE A 55 -5.19 7.37 6.32
C ILE A 55 -4.37 8.61 6.64
N GLY A 56 -4.28 9.54 5.68
CA GLY A 56 -3.61 10.82 5.89
C GLY A 56 -2.09 10.64 5.91
N MET A 57 -1.42 11.19 6.93
CA MET A 57 0.05 11.24 6.98
C MET A 57 0.68 9.84 7.04
N ALA A 58 0.11 8.92 7.81
CA ALA A 58 0.59 7.54 7.86
C ALA A 58 0.55 6.84 6.48
N SER A 59 -0.42 7.17 5.63
CA SER A 59 -0.50 6.66 4.26
C SER A 59 0.59 7.28 3.38
N ALA A 60 0.82 8.59 3.50
CA ALA A 60 1.91 9.26 2.78
C ALA A 60 3.29 8.72 3.18
N ASP A 61 3.53 8.54 4.49
CA ASP A 61 4.78 7.99 5.03
C ASP A 61 4.96 6.53 4.57
N ALA A 62 3.89 5.75 4.51
CA ALA A 62 3.94 4.39 3.99
C ALA A 62 4.32 4.33 2.50
N LEU A 63 3.77 5.23 1.67
CA LEU A 63 4.17 5.32 0.25
C LEU A 63 5.61 5.79 0.11
N PHE A 64 6.06 6.73 0.95
CA PHE A 64 7.45 7.17 0.93
C PHE A 64 8.41 6.02 1.28
N ALA A 65 8.13 5.27 2.35
CA ALA A 65 8.92 4.11 2.75
C ALA A 65 8.95 3.03 1.65
N ALA A 66 7.80 2.75 1.03
CA ALA A 66 7.72 1.80 -0.09
C ALA A 66 8.51 2.28 -1.32
N ALA A 67 8.42 3.57 -1.67
CA ALA A 67 9.17 4.12 -2.80
C ALA A 67 10.69 4.08 -2.54
N ALA A 68 11.13 4.29 -1.29
CA ALA A 68 12.54 4.24 -0.91
C ALA A 68 13.17 2.85 -1.13
N VAL A 69 12.38 1.77 -1.08
CA VAL A 69 12.82 0.40 -1.39
C VAL A 69 12.44 -0.04 -2.81
N GLY A 70 12.02 0.90 -3.67
CA GLY A 70 11.88 0.69 -5.11
C GLY A 70 10.51 0.17 -5.58
N PHE A 71 9.46 0.28 -4.77
CA PHE A 71 8.11 -0.03 -5.23
C PHE A 71 7.60 1.01 -6.23
N ALA A 72 6.90 0.53 -7.27
CA ALA A 72 6.06 1.35 -8.13
C ALA A 72 4.59 1.22 -7.70
N PHE A 73 3.78 2.26 -7.90
CA PHE A 73 2.40 2.28 -7.43
C PHE A 73 1.39 2.15 -8.57
N ARG A 74 0.38 1.30 -8.36
CA ARG A 74 -0.78 1.19 -9.24
C ARG A 74 -2.05 1.17 -8.42
N TRP A 75 -3.16 1.64 -8.96
CA TRP A 75 -4.45 1.41 -8.32
C TRP A 75 -4.79 -0.08 -8.29
N HIS A 76 -5.42 -0.54 -7.21
CA HIS A 76 -6.02 -1.87 -7.19
C HIS A 76 -7.35 -1.86 -7.97
N GLU A 77 -7.72 -2.99 -8.57
CA GLU A 77 -8.94 -3.15 -9.39
C GLU A 77 -10.22 -2.80 -8.62
N GLN A 78 -10.18 -3.02 -7.30
CA GLN A 78 -11.28 -2.76 -6.38
C GLN A 78 -11.34 -1.31 -5.88
N GLN A 79 -10.38 -0.44 -6.23
CA GLN A 79 -10.46 0.98 -5.91
C GLN A 79 -11.67 1.61 -6.62
N ASP A 80 -12.41 2.48 -5.94
CA ASP A 80 -13.45 3.28 -6.58
C ASP A 80 -12.84 4.04 -7.77
N PRO A 81 -13.35 3.86 -9.01
CA PRO A 81 -12.83 4.51 -10.20
C PRO A 81 -12.69 6.03 -10.08
N ARG A 82 -13.56 6.69 -9.31
CA ARG A 82 -13.54 8.15 -9.11
C ARG A 82 -12.37 8.62 -8.25
N SER A 83 -11.82 7.74 -7.42
CA SER A 83 -10.66 8.04 -6.57
C SER A 83 -9.33 7.70 -7.25
N ARG A 84 -9.34 7.14 -8.47
CA ARG A 84 -8.11 6.77 -9.22
C ARG A 84 -7.45 7.98 -9.87
N VAL A 85 -6.86 8.81 -9.03
CA VAL A 85 -6.06 9.98 -9.41
C VAL A 85 -4.70 9.53 -9.98
N GLY A 86 -4.09 10.34 -10.86
CA GLY A 86 -2.78 10.02 -11.45
C GLY A 86 -1.61 10.19 -10.48
N GLU A 87 -1.83 10.91 -9.39
CA GLU A 87 -0.83 11.19 -8.36
C GLU A 87 -1.49 11.12 -6.98
N LEU A 88 -0.83 10.46 -6.04
CA LEU A 88 -1.25 10.32 -4.64
C LEU A 88 -0.07 10.70 -3.75
N TYR A 89 -0.24 11.75 -2.93
CA TYR A 89 0.82 12.27 -2.04
C TYR A 89 2.15 12.60 -2.76
N GLY A 90 2.10 13.08 -4.01
CA GLY A 90 3.30 13.37 -4.80
C GLY A 90 3.88 12.17 -5.55
N PHE A 91 3.33 10.97 -5.35
CA PHE A 91 3.75 9.77 -6.06
C PHE A 91 2.84 9.47 -7.25
N ARG A 92 3.44 9.18 -8.40
CA ARG A 92 2.71 8.68 -9.56
C ARG A 92 2.03 7.34 -9.21
N VAL A 93 0.73 7.23 -9.51
CA VAL A 93 -0.02 5.99 -9.37
C VAL A 93 -0.66 5.64 -10.71
N ASP A 94 -0.19 4.56 -11.33
CA ASP A 94 -0.70 4.14 -12.63
C ASP A 94 -2.13 3.58 -12.49
N ARG A 95 -2.91 3.71 -13.56
CA ARG A 95 -4.24 3.10 -13.65
C ARG A 95 -4.11 1.60 -13.92
N VAL A 96 -5.13 0.85 -13.49
CA VAL A 96 -5.35 -0.55 -13.88
C VAL A 96 -5.61 -0.63 -15.37
#